data_AF-A0A963BKT0-F1
#
_entry.id   AF-A0A963BKT0-F1
#
_cell.length_a   1.000
_cell.length_b   1.000
_cell.length_c   1.000
_cell.angle_alpha   90.00
_cell.angle_beta   90.00
_cell.angle_gamma   90.00
#
_symmetry.space_group_name_H-M   'P 1'
#
loop_
_entity.id
_entity.type
_entity.pdbx_description
1 polymer ?
#
loop_
_entity_poly.entity_id
_entity_poly.type
_entity_poly.pdbx_seq_one_letter_code
_entity_poly.pdbx_strand_id
1 'polypeptide(L)'
;MAKTLVIDSSDGTKVPFLRGILTRSLVDAGVSFDDAYKLASAVRHNLSDVDEVTTDKLKEMAIAKLEESFDRKFIDAYKSSGTIRDPIHVIDRDGQATAFSRVQHTHCLESCGLSTSEAKLASKHIYHYLLEKEVEEISSSELGRLTYICLRANLGREVAKRYMVWVDFTHSGRPLILLIGGTTGCGKSTIATEVAHRLGVVRTQSTDMLREVMRMMIPKRLSPVLHTSSFDAWRSLPDKFANQADVEERIADGYRAQMELLSVPCEAVIQRALKERVALILEGIHVHPALLNYIDRREDAIIIPIMLAVLKQDNLQKRLRGRGQLAPERDSKKHLSNFDRIWSLQSFLLSEADRNRIPIIANDDKEKATAQVMKAIIDSMEEKFTGKPSEVFGYGR
;
A
#
# COMPACT_ATOMS: atom_id res chain seq x y z
N MET A 1 -16.38 17.72 37.32
CA MET A 1 -16.27 18.87 36.40
C MET A 1 -17.13 18.55 35.20
N ALA A 2 -18.15 19.37 34.93
CA ALA A 2 -18.98 19.24 33.75
C ALA A 2 -18.11 19.37 32.49
N LYS A 3 -18.40 18.59 31.45
CA LYS A 3 -17.74 18.73 30.15
C LYS A 3 -18.53 19.77 29.37
N THR A 4 -17.94 20.93 29.11
CA THR A 4 -18.53 21.92 28.20
C THR A 4 -18.81 21.28 26.86
N LEU A 5 -20.06 21.36 26.41
CA LEU A 5 -20.50 20.89 25.10
C LEU A 5 -20.42 22.04 24.10
N VAL A 6 -19.79 21.79 22.97
CA VAL A 6 -19.81 22.65 21.80
C VAL A 6 -20.97 22.23 20.93
N ILE A 7 -21.88 23.15 20.65
CA ILE A 7 -22.99 22.97 19.71
C ILE A 7 -22.54 23.49 18.36
N ASP A 8 -22.55 22.64 17.34
CA ASP A 8 -22.31 23.09 15.98
C ASP A 8 -23.50 23.94 15.51
N SER A 9 -23.23 25.17 15.07
CA SER A 9 -24.23 26.10 14.57
C SER A 9 -24.90 25.64 13.26
N SER A 10 -24.29 24.70 12.50
CA SER A 10 -24.85 24.23 11.22
C SER A 10 -25.86 23.09 11.36
N ASP A 11 -25.59 22.09 12.19
CA ASP A 11 -26.40 20.87 12.31
C ASP A 11 -26.93 20.60 13.74
N GLY A 12 -26.57 21.45 14.71
CA GLY A 12 -27.00 21.33 16.11
C GLY A 12 -26.31 20.20 16.89
N THR A 13 -25.31 19.54 16.30
CA THR A 13 -24.60 18.42 16.94
C THR A 13 -23.85 18.89 18.18
N LYS A 14 -24.00 18.15 19.28
CA LYS A 14 -23.34 18.44 20.56
C LYS A 14 -22.10 17.56 20.73
N VAL A 15 -20.92 18.17 20.70
CA VAL A 15 -19.64 17.48 20.92
C VAL A 15 -18.93 18.07 22.15
N PRO A 16 -18.19 17.27 22.94
CA PRO A 16 -17.42 17.85 24.04
C PRO A 16 -16.34 18.80 23.49
N PHE A 17 -16.06 19.89 24.19
CA PHE A 17 -14.95 20.77 23.84
C PHE A 17 -13.63 19.99 23.87
N LEU A 18 -12.99 19.85 22.72
CA LEU A 18 -11.69 19.20 22.57
C LEU A 18 -10.61 20.24 22.26
N ARG A 19 -9.76 20.51 23.25
CA ARG A 19 -8.64 21.45 23.13
C ARG A 19 -7.78 21.18 21.89
N GLY A 20 -7.55 19.92 21.55
CA GLY A 20 -6.74 19.54 20.38
C GLY A 20 -7.31 20.01 19.04
N ILE A 21 -8.64 20.08 18.91
CA ILE A 21 -9.30 20.59 17.70
C ILE A 21 -9.03 22.09 17.56
N LEU A 22 -9.21 22.86 18.63
CA LEU A 22 -8.95 24.30 18.63
C LEU A 22 -7.47 24.61 18.40
N THR A 23 -6.54 23.87 19.04
CA THR A 23 -5.10 24.02 18.80
C THR A 23 -4.76 23.78 17.33
N ARG A 24 -5.33 22.74 16.70
CA ARG A 24 -5.10 22.46 15.28
C ARG A 24 -5.61 23.57 14.38
N SER A 25 -6.83 24.07 14.63
CA SER A 25 -7.42 25.18 13.88
C SER A 25 -6.57 26.47 13.95
N LEU A 26 -5.97 26.77 15.10
CA LEU A 26 -5.05 27.91 15.27
C LEU A 26 -3.72 27.69 14.53
N VAL A 27 -3.19 26.47 14.55
CA VAL A 27 -1.98 26.10 13.78
C VAL A 27 -2.22 26.20 12.29
N ASP A 28 -3.40 25.78 11.82
CA ASP A 28 -3.80 25.89 10.41
C ASP A 28 -3.92 27.37 9.97
N ALA A 29 -4.23 28.28 10.89
CA ALA A 29 -4.18 29.73 10.68
C ALA A 29 -2.76 30.33 10.75
N GLY A 30 -1.73 29.51 10.95
CA GLY A 30 -0.32 29.90 10.95
C GLY A 30 0.29 30.19 12.33
N VAL A 31 -0.46 29.99 13.42
CA VAL A 31 0.06 30.16 14.79
C VAL A 31 1.01 29.01 15.13
N SER A 32 2.08 29.29 15.88
CA SER A 32 2.99 28.23 16.34
C SER A 32 2.24 27.23 17.23
N PHE A 33 2.68 25.96 17.26
CA PHE A 33 2.01 24.93 18.07
C PHE A 33 1.96 25.29 19.56
N ASP A 34 3.08 25.79 20.11
CA ASP A 34 3.18 26.13 21.54
C ASP A 34 2.21 27.26 21.91
N ASP A 35 2.10 28.26 21.04
CA ASP A 35 1.21 29.40 21.22
C ASP A 35 -0.25 29.02 21.03
N ALA A 36 -0.55 28.23 20.01
CA ALA A 36 -1.89 27.65 19.77
C ALA A 36 -2.35 26.78 20.94
N TYR A 37 -1.43 26.04 21.56
CA TYR A 37 -1.75 25.20 22.72
C TYR A 37 -2.01 26.02 23.98
N LYS A 38 -1.22 27.09 24.22
CA LYS A 38 -1.46 28.04 25.32
C LYS A 38 -2.80 28.74 25.16
N LEU A 39 -3.10 29.24 23.96
CA LEU A 39 -4.35 29.93 23.66
C LEU A 39 -5.55 29.01 23.84
N ALA A 40 -5.50 27.79 23.27
CA ALA A 40 -6.58 26.82 23.44
C ALA A 40 -6.76 26.37 24.91
N SER A 41 -5.69 26.38 25.70
CA SER A 41 -5.78 26.12 27.15
C SER A 41 -6.42 27.29 27.90
N ALA A 42 -6.13 28.53 27.52
CA ALA A 42 -6.78 29.72 28.08
C ALA A 42 -8.28 29.75 27.74
N VAL A 43 -8.65 29.45 26.49
CA VAL A 43 -10.06 29.32 26.09
C VAL A 43 -10.76 28.23 26.89
N ARG A 44 -10.11 27.07 27.10
CA ARG A 44 -10.65 26.00 27.95
C ARG A 44 -10.89 26.44 29.39
N HIS A 45 -9.96 27.22 29.95
CA HIS A 45 -10.10 27.73 31.31
C HIS A 45 -11.29 28.69 31.43
N ASN A 46 -11.50 29.54 30.43
CA ASN A 46 -12.65 30.45 30.38
C ASN A 46 -14.00 29.73 30.20
N LEU A 47 -13.99 28.47 29.77
CA LEU A 47 -15.18 27.65 29.55
C LEU A 47 -15.49 26.72 30.73
N SER A 48 -14.70 26.72 31.81
CA SER A 48 -14.85 25.76 32.90
C SER A 48 -16.21 25.81 33.61
N ASP A 49 -16.86 26.98 33.57
CA ASP A 49 -18.17 27.24 34.21
C ASP A 49 -19.31 27.33 33.19
N VAL A 50 -19.03 26.96 31.92
CA VAL A 50 -20.00 26.99 30.82
C VAL A 50 -20.37 25.55 30.45
N ASP A 51 -21.65 25.22 30.55
CA ASP A 51 -22.16 23.89 30.19
C ASP A 51 -22.27 23.70 28.67
N GLU A 52 -22.70 24.74 27.94
CA GLU A 52 -22.89 24.70 26.48
C GLU A 52 -22.38 25.99 25.81
N VAL A 53 -21.67 25.86 24.68
CA VAL A 53 -21.16 26.98 23.88
C VAL A 53 -21.36 26.67 22.39
N THR A 54 -21.69 27.65 21.56
CA THR A 54 -21.80 27.42 20.09
C THR A 54 -20.43 27.52 19.41
N THR A 55 -20.29 26.92 18.22
CA THR A 55 -19.06 27.06 17.40
C THR A 55 -18.75 28.52 17.10
N ASP A 56 -19.75 29.36 16.83
CA ASP A 56 -19.55 30.81 16.60
C ASP A 56 -19.00 31.53 17.82
N LYS A 57 -19.58 31.27 19.00
CA LYS A 57 -19.14 31.87 20.27
C LYS A 57 -17.72 31.42 20.61
N LEU A 58 -17.40 30.15 20.39
CA LEU A 58 -16.07 29.61 20.60
C LEU A 58 -15.03 30.28 19.68
N LYS A 59 -15.42 30.55 18.43
CA LYS A 59 -14.59 31.26 17.44
C LYS A 59 -14.37 32.72 17.84
N GLU A 60 -15.40 33.43 18.31
CA GLU A 60 -15.27 34.78 18.87
C GLU A 60 -14.28 34.82 20.04
N MET A 61 -14.35 33.85 20.96
CA MET A 61 -13.43 33.75 22.09
C MET A 61 -11.98 33.50 21.64
N ALA A 62 -11.78 32.66 20.63
CA ALA A 62 -10.46 32.41 20.06
C ALA A 62 -9.91 33.65 19.34
N ILE A 63 -10.76 34.38 18.61
CA ILE A 63 -10.40 35.66 17.97
C ILE A 63 -10.00 36.70 19.01
N ALA A 64 -10.79 36.87 20.07
CA ALA A 64 -10.49 37.82 21.14
C ALA A 64 -9.13 37.51 21.79
N LYS A 65 -8.80 36.23 21.99
CA LYS A 65 -7.49 35.82 22.48
C LYS A 65 -6.35 35.97 21.47
N LEU A 66 -6.62 35.84 20.18
CA LEU A 66 -5.63 36.16 19.15
C LEU A 66 -5.34 37.67 19.11
N GLU A 67 -6.36 38.52 19.30
CA GLU A 67 -6.24 39.98 19.34
C GLU A 67 -5.41 40.49 20.53
N GLU A 68 -5.29 39.73 21.62
CA GLU A 68 -4.46 40.08 22.78
C GLU A 68 -2.95 39.94 22.53
N SER A 69 -2.51 39.10 21.59
CA SER A 69 -1.09 38.69 21.53
C SER A 69 -0.52 38.40 20.14
N PHE A 70 -1.33 38.46 19.08
CA PHE A 70 -0.91 38.12 17.72
C PHE A 70 -1.22 39.23 16.72
N ASP A 71 -0.39 39.30 15.68
CA ASP A 71 -0.58 40.24 14.58
C ASP A 71 -1.89 39.99 13.81
N ARG A 72 -2.40 41.08 13.22
CA ARG A 72 -3.61 41.10 12.38
C ARG A 72 -3.62 40.03 11.30
N LYS A 73 -2.45 39.66 10.76
CA LYS A 73 -2.29 38.60 9.76
C LYS A 73 -2.81 37.23 10.23
N PHE A 74 -2.58 36.84 11.49
CA PHE A 74 -3.06 35.57 12.04
C PHE A 74 -4.56 35.62 12.34
N ILE A 75 -5.07 36.78 12.75
CA ILE A 75 -6.49 37.02 12.99
C ILE A 75 -7.26 36.95 11.67
N ASP A 76 -6.76 37.59 10.62
CA ASP A 76 -7.37 37.56 9.28
C ASP A 76 -7.32 36.14 8.69
N ALA A 77 -6.20 35.42 8.87
CA ALA A 77 -6.07 34.02 8.49
C ALA A 77 -7.05 33.12 9.26
N TYR A 78 -7.21 33.32 10.57
CA TYR A 78 -8.14 32.55 11.41
C TYR A 78 -9.62 32.89 11.10
N LYS A 79 -9.96 34.16 10.91
CA LYS A 79 -11.29 34.63 10.48
C LYS A 79 -11.66 34.04 9.12
N SER A 80 -10.71 34.05 8.18
CA SER A 80 -10.86 33.47 6.83
C SER A 80 -10.91 31.93 6.86
N SER A 81 -10.18 31.29 7.79
CA SER A 81 -10.24 29.84 8.01
C SER A 81 -11.57 29.36 8.60
N GLY A 82 -12.37 30.29 9.12
CA GLY A 82 -13.62 30.00 9.80
C GLY A 82 -14.88 30.33 9.01
N THR A 83 -14.82 30.50 7.69
CA THR A 83 -15.89 29.82 6.95
C THR A 83 -15.48 28.37 6.98
N ILE A 84 -16.01 27.64 7.98
CA ILE A 84 -16.19 26.20 7.83
C ILE A 84 -17.14 26.13 6.63
N ARG A 85 -16.60 26.20 5.41
CA ARG A 85 -17.35 25.78 4.24
C ARG A 85 -17.66 24.33 4.55
N ASP A 86 -18.93 23.98 4.50
CA ASP A 86 -19.34 22.61 4.71
C ASP A 86 -18.44 21.72 3.83
N PRO A 87 -17.84 20.68 4.43
CA PRO A 87 -16.89 19.85 3.70
C PRO A 87 -17.61 19.28 2.49
N ILE A 88 -17.01 19.39 1.31
CA ILE A 88 -17.59 18.83 0.09
C ILE A 88 -17.88 17.35 0.34
N HIS A 89 -19.15 16.96 0.33
CA HIS A 89 -19.58 15.60 0.63
C HIS A 89 -19.51 14.75 -0.62
N VAL A 90 -18.80 13.63 -0.53
CA VAL A 90 -18.78 12.58 -1.55
C VAL A 90 -19.80 11.53 -1.16
N ILE A 91 -20.82 11.36 -1.98
CA ILE A 91 -21.87 10.34 -1.83
C ILE A 91 -21.37 9.06 -2.51
N ASP A 92 -21.15 8.01 -1.73
CA ASP A 92 -20.79 6.70 -2.27
C ASP A 92 -21.98 6.00 -2.95
N ARG A 93 -21.78 4.78 -3.45
CA ARG A 93 -22.84 4.03 -4.15
C ARG A 93 -23.92 3.50 -3.20
N ASP A 94 -23.62 3.40 -1.91
CA ASP A 94 -24.55 2.97 -0.86
C ASP A 94 -25.32 4.16 -0.27
N GLY A 95 -25.06 5.38 -0.76
CA GLY A 95 -25.69 6.62 -0.33
C GLY A 95 -25.07 7.23 0.93
N GLN A 96 -23.91 6.74 1.40
CA GLN A 96 -23.22 7.34 2.54
C GLN A 96 -22.46 8.59 2.09
N ALA A 97 -22.68 9.69 2.82
CA ALA A 97 -21.96 10.93 2.62
C ALA A 97 -20.68 10.93 3.45
N THR A 98 -19.53 11.12 2.81
CA THR A 98 -18.23 11.27 3.47
C THR A 98 -17.54 12.54 2.99
N ALA A 99 -16.83 13.24 3.87
CA ALA A 99 -16.09 14.45 3.46
C ALA A 99 -15.01 14.10 2.42
N PHE A 100 -14.89 14.91 1.37
CA PHE A 100 -13.83 14.77 0.37
C PHE A 100 -12.45 14.83 1.03
N SER A 101 -11.76 13.70 1.06
CA SER A 101 -10.41 13.61 1.59
C SER A 101 -9.38 13.71 0.48
N ARG A 102 -8.65 14.83 0.43
CA ARG A 102 -7.49 15.01 -0.47
C ARG A 102 -6.44 13.91 -0.29
N VAL A 103 -6.30 13.39 0.93
CA VAL A 103 -5.37 12.30 1.24
C VAL A 103 -5.82 11.01 0.59
N GLN A 104 -7.09 10.61 0.77
CA GLN A 104 -7.64 9.41 0.15
C GLN A 104 -7.63 9.51 -1.38
N HIS A 105 -8.01 10.67 -1.93
CA HIS A 105 -7.98 10.91 -3.36
C HIS A 105 -6.55 10.84 -3.93
N THR A 106 -5.56 11.42 -3.24
CA THR A 106 -4.15 11.33 -3.63
C THR A 106 -3.68 9.87 -3.60
N HIS A 107 -4.00 9.13 -2.53
CA HIS A 107 -3.61 7.73 -2.39
C HIS A 107 -4.20 6.87 -3.52
N CYS A 108 -5.49 7.06 -3.86
CA CYS A 108 -6.12 6.39 -5.00
C CYS A 108 -5.38 6.64 -6.32
N LEU A 109 -4.95 7.89 -6.57
CA LEU A 109 -4.15 8.22 -7.75
C LEU A 109 -2.76 7.57 -7.73
N GLU A 110 -2.12 7.48 -6.56
CA GLU A 110 -0.85 6.74 -6.41
C GLU A 110 -1.03 5.24 -6.70
N SER A 111 -2.17 4.64 -6.31
CA SER A 111 -2.52 3.26 -6.64
C SER A 111 -2.67 3.04 -8.16
N CYS A 112 -3.01 4.08 -8.91
CA CYS A 112 -3.06 4.06 -10.38
C CYS A 112 -1.67 4.21 -11.04
N GLY A 113 -0.60 4.24 -10.24
CA GLY A 113 0.78 4.34 -10.71
C GLY A 113 1.29 5.76 -10.94
N LEU A 114 0.59 6.80 -10.47
CA LEU A 114 1.09 8.17 -10.49
C LEU A 114 2.19 8.36 -9.43
N SER A 115 3.12 9.27 -9.69
CA SER A 115 4.04 9.74 -8.64
C SER A 115 3.28 10.54 -7.57
N THR A 116 3.82 10.57 -6.35
CA THR A 116 3.25 11.35 -5.25
C THR A 116 3.06 12.84 -5.59
N SER A 117 3.97 13.42 -6.37
CA SER A 117 3.87 14.81 -6.84
C SER A 117 2.70 15.00 -7.80
N GLU A 118 2.55 14.12 -8.79
CA GLU A 118 1.46 14.20 -9.79
C GLU A 118 0.10 13.97 -9.13
N ALA A 119 0.01 12.96 -8.25
CA ALA A 119 -1.21 12.64 -7.52
C ALA A 119 -1.67 13.80 -6.63
N LYS A 120 -0.75 14.43 -5.87
CA LYS A 120 -1.05 15.61 -5.04
C LYS A 120 -1.50 16.80 -5.86
N LEU A 121 -0.86 17.05 -7.01
CA LEU A 121 -1.21 18.16 -7.90
C LEU A 121 -2.60 17.96 -8.51
N ALA A 122 -2.88 16.77 -9.05
CA ALA A 122 -4.19 16.44 -9.61
C ALA A 122 -5.30 16.52 -8.56
N SER A 123 -5.09 15.96 -7.36
CA SER A 123 -6.04 16.06 -6.24
C SER A 123 -6.28 17.52 -5.82
N LYS A 124 -5.23 18.34 -5.78
CA LYS A 124 -5.34 19.77 -5.49
C LYS A 124 -6.17 20.51 -6.54
N HIS A 125 -5.96 20.24 -7.83
CA HIS A 125 -6.74 20.87 -8.90
C HIS A 125 -8.22 20.51 -8.84
N ILE A 126 -8.54 19.24 -8.60
CA ILE A 126 -9.93 18.78 -8.45
C ILE A 126 -10.60 19.46 -7.26
N TYR A 127 -9.90 19.51 -6.12
CA TYR A 127 -10.43 20.19 -4.93
C TYR A 127 -10.71 21.68 -5.17
N HIS A 128 -9.78 22.42 -5.79
CA HIS A 128 -10.01 23.82 -6.12
C HIS A 128 -11.16 24.00 -7.12
N TYR A 129 -11.26 23.14 -8.13
CA TYR A 129 -12.37 23.17 -9.07
C TYR A 129 -13.73 23.01 -8.37
N LEU A 130 -13.85 22.06 -7.43
CA LEU A 130 -15.09 21.86 -6.66
C LEU A 130 -15.43 23.08 -5.80
N LEU A 131 -14.42 23.71 -5.18
CA LEU A 131 -14.60 24.93 -4.39
C LEU A 131 -15.00 26.15 -5.22
N GLU A 132 -14.44 26.31 -6.42
CA GLU A 132 -14.78 27.39 -7.35
C GLU A 132 -16.19 27.24 -7.93
N LYS A 133 -16.66 26.00 -8.04
CA LYS A 133 -18.00 25.66 -8.50
C LYS A 133 -19.04 25.61 -7.38
N GLU A 134 -18.64 25.90 -6.14
CA GLU A 134 -19.52 25.88 -4.97
C GLU A 134 -20.27 24.55 -4.84
N VAL A 135 -19.59 23.44 -5.14
CA VAL A 135 -20.16 22.10 -5.03
C VAL A 135 -20.18 21.67 -3.57
N GLU A 136 -21.36 21.50 -2.99
CA GLU A 136 -21.54 21.00 -1.62
C GLU A 136 -21.54 19.47 -1.56
N GLU A 137 -22.16 18.81 -2.56
CA GLU A 137 -22.26 17.36 -2.65
C GLU A 137 -21.89 16.87 -4.07
N ILE A 138 -21.20 15.74 -4.15
CA ILE A 138 -20.83 15.10 -5.42
C ILE A 138 -20.89 13.58 -5.29
N SER A 139 -21.40 12.88 -6.31
CA SER A 139 -21.34 11.41 -6.31
C SER A 139 -19.92 10.90 -6.54
N SER A 140 -19.57 9.73 -5.96
CA SER A 140 -18.28 9.06 -6.19
C SER A 140 -18.01 8.80 -7.68
N SER A 141 -19.05 8.45 -8.43
CA SER A 141 -19.05 8.28 -9.88
C SER A 141 -18.69 9.57 -10.63
N GLU A 142 -19.30 10.69 -10.27
CA GLU A 142 -19.04 11.98 -10.91
C GLU A 142 -17.65 12.52 -10.55
N LEU A 143 -17.23 12.38 -9.29
CA LEU A 143 -15.87 12.68 -8.87
C LEU A 143 -14.85 11.86 -9.68
N GLY A 144 -15.13 10.57 -9.89
CA GLY A 144 -14.30 9.71 -10.74
C GLY A 144 -14.22 10.21 -12.18
N ARG A 145 -15.35 10.63 -12.75
CA ARG A 145 -15.40 11.21 -14.11
C ARG A 145 -14.59 12.50 -14.22
N LEU A 146 -14.74 13.42 -13.26
CA LEU A 146 -13.97 14.67 -13.20
C LEU A 146 -12.47 14.38 -13.11
N THR A 147 -12.10 13.39 -12.28
CA THR A 147 -10.73 12.94 -12.13
C THR A 147 -10.17 12.41 -13.44
N TYR A 148 -10.91 11.53 -14.13
CA TYR A 148 -10.54 11.03 -15.45
C TYR A 148 -10.30 12.14 -16.47
N ILE A 149 -11.20 13.13 -16.53
CA ILE A 149 -11.07 14.28 -17.45
C ILE A 149 -9.83 15.11 -17.10
N CYS A 150 -9.61 15.39 -15.82
CA CYS A 150 -8.45 16.13 -15.32
C CYS A 150 -7.13 15.42 -15.68
N LEU A 151 -7.05 14.11 -15.45
CA LEU A 151 -5.87 13.31 -15.78
C LEU A 151 -5.62 13.28 -17.29
N ARG A 152 -6.68 13.12 -18.09
CA ARG A 152 -6.56 13.08 -19.56
C ARG A 152 -6.05 14.40 -20.14
N ALA A 153 -6.50 15.52 -19.58
CA ALA A 153 -6.10 16.85 -20.03
C ALA A 153 -4.66 17.21 -19.64
N ASN A 154 -4.23 16.83 -18.42
CA ASN A 154 -2.95 17.28 -17.87
C ASN A 154 -1.80 16.26 -17.99
N LEU A 155 -2.11 14.96 -17.96
CA LEU A 155 -1.12 13.88 -17.93
C LEU A 155 -1.24 12.89 -19.10
N GLY A 156 -2.24 13.09 -19.96
CA GLY A 156 -2.43 12.33 -21.20
C GLY A 156 -3.37 11.13 -21.10
N ARG A 157 -3.65 10.52 -22.25
CA ARG A 157 -4.67 9.46 -22.40
C ARG A 157 -4.31 8.17 -21.67
N GLU A 158 -3.03 7.83 -21.65
CA GLU A 158 -2.53 6.60 -21.02
C GLU A 158 -2.78 6.60 -19.51
N VAL A 159 -2.42 7.68 -18.82
CA VAL A 159 -2.64 7.83 -17.37
C VAL A 159 -4.14 7.79 -17.04
N ALA A 160 -4.96 8.48 -17.84
CA ALA A 160 -6.40 8.46 -17.66
C ALA A 160 -7.00 7.06 -17.88
N LYS A 161 -6.46 6.28 -18.83
CA LYS A 161 -6.88 4.89 -19.05
C LYS A 161 -6.56 4.03 -17.84
N ARG A 162 -5.36 4.13 -17.27
CA ARG A 162 -4.97 3.39 -16.06
C ARG A 162 -5.88 3.69 -14.87
N TYR A 163 -6.21 4.97 -14.68
CA TYR A 163 -7.17 5.38 -13.65
C TYR A 163 -8.54 4.73 -13.86
N MET A 164 -9.03 4.72 -15.10
CA MET A 164 -10.32 4.09 -15.42
C MET A 164 -10.30 2.57 -15.18
N VAL A 165 -9.23 1.87 -15.58
CA VAL A 165 -9.03 0.44 -15.31
C VAL A 165 -9.03 0.17 -13.80
N TRP A 166 -8.32 0.99 -13.03
CA TRP A 166 -8.24 0.87 -11.58
C TRP A 166 -9.60 1.06 -10.89
N VAL A 167 -10.37 2.06 -11.33
CA VAL A 167 -11.73 2.33 -10.81
C VAL A 167 -12.67 1.17 -11.14
N ASP A 168 -12.65 0.66 -12.37
CA ASP A 168 -13.42 -0.51 -12.78
C ASP A 168 -13.09 -1.75 -11.93
N PHE A 169 -11.78 -2.02 -11.75
CA PHE A 169 -11.31 -3.10 -10.88
C PHE A 169 -11.84 -2.94 -9.45
N THR A 170 -11.73 -1.75 -8.87
CA THR A 170 -12.19 -1.49 -7.50
C THR A 170 -13.69 -1.77 -7.35
N HIS A 171 -14.48 -1.47 -8.38
CA HIS A 171 -15.92 -1.73 -8.40
C HIS A 171 -16.29 -3.18 -8.73
N SER A 172 -15.41 -3.93 -9.38
CA SER A 172 -15.68 -5.33 -9.76
C SER A 172 -15.75 -6.28 -8.56
N GLY A 173 -15.17 -5.90 -7.41
CA GLY A 173 -15.10 -6.75 -6.21
C GLY A 173 -14.24 -8.01 -6.40
N ARG A 174 -13.43 -8.06 -7.45
CA ARG A 174 -12.54 -9.18 -7.77
C ARG A 174 -11.32 -9.15 -6.85
N PRO A 175 -10.93 -10.27 -6.21
CA PRO A 175 -9.72 -10.30 -5.38
C PRO A 175 -8.46 -10.14 -6.23
N LEU A 176 -7.49 -9.37 -5.72
CA LEU A 176 -6.14 -9.23 -6.27
C LEU A 176 -5.17 -10.12 -5.49
N ILE A 177 -4.57 -11.10 -6.15
CA ILE A 177 -3.53 -11.97 -5.61
C ILE A 177 -2.19 -11.62 -6.26
N LEU A 178 -1.34 -10.91 -5.53
CA LEU A 178 0.01 -10.57 -5.98
C LEU A 178 1.01 -11.58 -5.42
N LEU A 179 1.72 -12.26 -6.31
CA LEU A 179 2.70 -13.29 -5.98
C LEU A 179 4.11 -12.75 -6.28
N ILE A 180 4.91 -12.50 -5.24
CA ILE A 180 6.25 -11.90 -5.35
C ILE A 180 7.35 -12.94 -5.08
N GLY A 181 7.92 -13.47 -6.16
CA GLY A 181 9.07 -14.37 -6.15
C GLY A 181 10.42 -13.66 -6.05
N GLY A 182 11.45 -14.41 -5.67
CA GLY A 182 12.85 -13.94 -5.70
C GLY A 182 13.73 -14.51 -4.60
N THR A 183 15.05 -14.43 -4.78
CA THR A 183 16.03 -14.95 -3.81
C THR A 183 16.13 -14.11 -2.55
N THR A 184 16.83 -14.62 -1.54
CA THR A 184 17.17 -13.82 -0.35
C THR A 184 18.01 -12.61 -0.73
N GLY A 185 17.76 -11.46 -0.10
CA GLY A 185 18.49 -10.21 -0.36
C GLY A 185 17.99 -9.39 -1.55
N CYS A 186 17.08 -9.88 -2.39
CA CYS A 186 16.59 -9.11 -3.54
C CYS A 186 15.56 -8.01 -3.19
N GLY A 187 15.11 -7.95 -1.93
CA GLY A 187 14.23 -6.87 -1.42
C GLY A 187 12.72 -7.14 -1.50
N LYS A 188 12.31 -8.41 -1.66
CA LYS A 188 10.89 -8.83 -1.72
C LYS A 188 10.00 -8.19 -0.65
N SER A 189 10.30 -8.41 0.62
CA SER A 189 9.47 -7.89 1.72
C SER A 189 9.40 -6.36 1.73
N THR A 190 10.46 -5.66 1.31
CA THR A 190 10.46 -4.19 1.20
C THR A 190 9.53 -3.70 0.08
N ILE A 191 9.59 -4.32 -1.10
CA ILE A 191 8.70 -3.98 -2.22
C ILE A 191 7.26 -4.42 -1.91
N ALA A 192 7.06 -5.59 -1.32
CA ALA A 192 5.77 -6.09 -0.89
C ALA A 192 5.09 -5.12 0.08
N THR A 193 5.80 -4.62 1.09
CA THR A 193 5.27 -3.63 2.05
C THR A 193 4.93 -2.30 1.39
N GLU A 194 5.78 -1.80 0.49
CA GLU A 194 5.52 -0.56 -0.23
C GLU A 194 4.29 -0.68 -1.14
N VAL A 195 4.17 -1.78 -1.89
CA VAL A 195 3.03 -2.07 -2.75
C VAL A 195 1.76 -2.29 -1.93
N ALA A 196 1.84 -3.01 -0.80
CA ALA A 196 0.74 -3.19 0.14
C ALA A 196 0.18 -1.85 0.61
N HIS A 197 1.07 -0.94 1.02
CA HIS A 197 0.70 0.39 1.47
C HIS A 197 0.00 1.19 0.36
N ARG A 198 0.51 1.15 -0.88
CA ARG A 198 -0.08 1.88 -2.02
C ARG A 198 -1.42 1.31 -2.48
N LEU A 199 -1.60 0.00 -2.41
CA LEU A 199 -2.84 -0.67 -2.83
C LEU A 199 -3.87 -0.78 -1.68
N GLY A 200 -3.50 -0.39 -0.46
CA GLY A 200 -4.35 -0.60 0.73
C GLY A 200 -4.53 -2.09 1.09
N VAL A 201 -3.62 -2.97 0.68
CA VAL A 201 -3.71 -4.40 0.94
C VAL A 201 -3.17 -4.71 2.32
N VAL A 202 -4.07 -5.08 3.24
CA VAL A 202 -3.70 -5.38 4.64
C VAL A 202 -3.10 -6.77 4.79
N ARG A 203 -3.46 -7.72 3.91
CA ARG A 203 -3.06 -9.12 4.03
C ARG A 203 -1.80 -9.40 3.22
N THR A 204 -0.66 -9.41 3.91
CA THR A 204 0.63 -9.82 3.37
C THR A 204 1.08 -11.12 4.05
N GLN A 205 1.63 -12.06 3.29
CA GLN A 205 2.08 -13.37 3.79
C GLN A 205 3.47 -13.69 3.23
N SER A 206 4.33 -14.28 4.07
CA SER A 206 5.69 -14.66 3.68
C SER A 206 5.85 -16.17 3.64
N THR A 207 6.39 -16.71 2.54
CA THR A 207 6.65 -18.16 2.46
C THR A 207 7.67 -18.63 3.49
N ASP A 208 8.58 -17.75 3.94
CA ASP A 208 9.54 -18.07 4.98
C ASP A 208 8.84 -18.24 6.34
N MET A 209 7.79 -17.47 6.62
CA MET A 209 6.95 -17.62 7.81
C MET A 209 6.16 -18.94 7.76
N LEU A 210 5.55 -19.25 6.61
CA LEU A 210 4.84 -20.53 6.42
C LEU A 210 5.78 -21.73 6.62
N ARG A 211 7.02 -21.63 6.13
CA ARG A 211 8.04 -22.65 6.33
C ARG A 211 8.40 -22.81 7.80
N GLU A 212 8.49 -21.72 8.57
CA GLU A 212 8.79 -21.78 9.99
C GLU A 212 7.69 -22.49 10.78
N VAL A 213 6.43 -22.24 10.43
CA VAL A 213 5.29 -23.00 10.98
C VAL A 213 5.41 -24.49 10.62
N MET A 214 5.70 -24.83 9.36
CA MET A 214 5.87 -26.23 8.95
C MET A 214 7.03 -26.92 9.66
N ARG A 215 8.14 -26.22 9.90
CA ARG A 215 9.32 -26.76 10.62
C ARG A 215 9.01 -27.14 12.07
N MET A 216 8.13 -26.39 12.72
CA MET A 216 7.67 -26.69 14.07
C MET A 216 6.78 -27.93 14.11
N MET A 217 5.95 -28.12 13.08
CA MET A 217 5.03 -29.26 13.00
C MET A 217 5.70 -30.55 12.48
N ILE A 218 6.71 -30.43 11.60
CA ILE A 218 7.37 -31.55 10.94
C ILE A 218 8.83 -31.61 11.39
N PRO A 219 9.20 -32.57 12.26
CA PRO A 219 10.56 -32.72 12.74
C PRO A 219 11.58 -32.92 11.60
N LYS A 220 12.80 -32.44 11.80
CA LYS A 220 13.92 -32.53 10.83
C LYS A 220 14.17 -33.94 10.31
N ARG A 221 13.97 -34.97 11.14
CA ARG A 221 14.13 -36.38 10.74
C ARG A 221 13.14 -36.84 9.66
N LEU A 222 11.95 -36.23 9.60
CA LEU A 222 10.89 -36.58 8.65
C LEU A 222 11.01 -35.76 7.36
N SER A 223 11.35 -34.48 7.48
CA SER A 223 11.60 -33.62 6.32
C SER A 223 12.85 -32.75 6.56
N PRO A 224 14.04 -33.29 6.30
CA PRO A 224 15.30 -32.57 6.47
C PRO A 224 15.36 -31.27 5.67
N VAL A 225 14.81 -31.29 4.45
CA VAL A 225 14.80 -30.20 3.48
C VAL A 225 14.09 -28.95 4.01
N LEU A 226 13.02 -29.10 4.81
CA LEU A 226 12.36 -27.94 5.43
C LEU A 226 13.32 -27.17 6.33
N HIS A 227 14.22 -27.86 7.04
CA HIS A 227 15.08 -27.31 8.10
C HIS A 227 16.38 -26.67 7.59
N THR A 228 16.58 -26.60 6.28
CA THR A 228 17.73 -25.93 5.66
C THR A 228 17.33 -24.65 4.93
N SER A 229 18.29 -23.80 4.62
CA SER A 229 18.10 -22.70 3.67
C SER A 229 17.80 -23.25 2.27
N SER A 230 17.06 -22.50 1.45
CA SER A 230 16.67 -22.97 0.11
C SER A 230 17.85 -23.26 -0.80
N PHE A 231 18.94 -22.50 -0.67
CA PHE A 231 20.20 -22.73 -1.40
C PHE A 231 21.05 -23.89 -0.86
N ASP A 232 20.64 -24.49 0.28
CA ASP A 232 21.32 -25.61 0.95
C ASP A 232 20.46 -26.89 1.04
N ALA A 233 19.22 -26.82 0.57
CA ALA A 233 18.27 -27.92 0.60
C ALA A 233 18.79 -29.20 -0.08
N TRP A 234 19.60 -29.03 -1.13
CA TRP A 234 20.21 -30.12 -1.88
C TRP A 234 21.12 -31.03 -1.03
N ARG A 235 21.70 -30.51 0.05
CA ARG A 235 22.54 -31.29 0.98
C ARG A 235 21.73 -32.31 1.80
N SER A 236 20.41 -32.14 1.81
CA SER A 236 19.49 -32.98 2.56
C SER A 236 18.70 -33.93 1.66
N LEU A 237 18.99 -33.95 0.36
CA LEU A 237 18.42 -34.91 -0.57
C LEU A 237 19.08 -36.29 -0.41
N PRO A 238 18.35 -37.39 -0.67
CA PRO A 238 18.91 -38.74 -0.67
C PRO A 238 20.03 -38.92 -1.72
N ASP A 239 20.96 -39.86 -1.48
CA ASP A 239 22.14 -40.11 -2.33
C ASP A 239 21.84 -40.44 -3.79
N LYS A 240 20.58 -40.76 -4.15
CA LYS A 240 20.16 -40.92 -5.55
C LYS A 240 20.39 -39.65 -6.40
N PHE A 241 20.41 -38.48 -5.76
CA PHE A 241 20.74 -37.19 -6.38
C PHE A 241 22.24 -36.83 -6.28
N ALA A 242 23.07 -37.68 -5.68
CA ALA A 242 24.50 -37.44 -5.54
C ALA A 242 25.29 -37.67 -6.85
N ASN A 243 24.73 -38.43 -7.79
CA ASN A 243 25.37 -38.79 -9.08
C ASN A 243 25.21 -37.73 -10.19
N GLN A 244 24.50 -36.62 -9.95
CA GLN A 244 24.51 -35.47 -10.86
C GLN A 244 25.85 -34.73 -10.74
N ALA A 245 26.54 -34.55 -11.87
CA ALA A 245 27.86 -33.91 -11.91
C ALA A 245 27.79 -32.38 -11.70
N ASP A 246 26.65 -31.75 -11.96
CA ASP A 246 26.49 -30.30 -11.85
C ASP A 246 25.96 -29.87 -10.48
N VAL A 247 26.70 -28.96 -9.82
CA VAL A 247 26.34 -28.39 -8.52
C VAL A 247 25.12 -27.48 -8.65
N GLU A 248 24.95 -26.79 -9.76
CA GLU A 248 23.81 -25.88 -9.98
C GLU A 248 22.50 -26.66 -10.09
N GLU A 249 22.50 -27.76 -10.83
CA GLU A 249 21.34 -28.66 -10.96
C GLU A 249 20.94 -29.24 -9.60
N ARG A 250 21.91 -29.67 -8.79
CA ARG A 250 21.64 -30.16 -7.42
C ARG A 250 21.01 -29.09 -6.55
N ILE A 251 21.50 -27.86 -6.60
CA ILE A 251 20.91 -26.72 -5.87
C ILE A 251 19.45 -26.52 -6.30
N ALA A 252 19.18 -26.55 -7.61
CA ALA A 252 17.83 -26.42 -8.14
C ALA A 252 16.91 -27.57 -7.67
N ASP A 253 17.39 -28.82 -7.67
CA ASP A 253 16.62 -29.97 -7.21
C ASP A 253 16.32 -29.91 -5.71
N GLY A 254 17.30 -29.48 -4.91
CA GLY A 254 17.10 -29.22 -3.49
C GLY A 254 16.03 -28.16 -3.25
N TYR A 255 16.10 -27.06 -3.99
CA TYR A 255 15.09 -26.01 -3.95
C TYR A 255 13.70 -26.53 -4.36
N ARG A 256 13.59 -27.29 -5.45
CA ARG A 256 12.32 -27.86 -5.92
C ARG A 256 11.67 -28.75 -4.86
N ALA A 257 12.44 -29.65 -4.25
CA ALA A 257 11.94 -30.50 -3.17
C ALA A 257 11.44 -29.67 -1.96
N GLN A 258 12.09 -28.55 -1.64
CA GLN A 258 11.60 -27.64 -0.60
C GLN A 258 10.33 -26.91 -1.04
N MET A 259 10.29 -26.44 -2.28
CA MET A 259 9.18 -25.69 -2.86
C MET A 259 7.92 -26.55 -2.95
N GLU A 260 8.02 -27.83 -3.33
CA GLU A 260 6.89 -28.77 -3.37
C GLU A 260 6.23 -28.96 -2.00
N LEU A 261 7.00 -28.94 -0.92
CA LEU A 261 6.43 -28.99 0.44
C LEU A 261 5.74 -27.68 0.81
N LEU A 262 6.29 -26.55 0.36
CA LEU A 262 5.78 -25.22 0.66
C LEU A 262 4.64 -24.78 -0.25
N SER A 263 4.41 -25.45 -1.38
CA SER A 263 3.28 -25.15 -2.26
C SER A 263 1.95 -25.40 -1.57
N VAL A 264 1.85 -26.43 -0.73
CA VAL A 264 0.63 -26.79 0.01
C VAL A 264 0.12 -25.66 0.92
N PRO A 265 0.91 -25.11 1.87
CA PRO A 265 0.43 -23.98 2.67
C PRO A 265 0.26 -22.69 1.85
N CYS A 266 1.06 -22.48 0.78
CA CYS A 266 0.88 -21.33 -0.10
C CYS A 266 -0.48 -21.38 -0.82
N GLU A 267 -0.83 -22.55 -1.38
CA GLU A 267 -2.12 -22.83 -2.00
C GLU A 267 -3.25 -22.59 -1.00
N ALA A 268 -3.16 -23.12 0.22
CA ALA A 268 -4.18 -22.93 1.25
C ALA A 268 -4.43 -21.44 1.58
N VAL A 269 -3.37 -20.63 1.64
CA VAL A 269 -3.45 -19.18 1.88
C VAL A 269 -4.11 -18.46 0.69
N ILE A 270 -3.73 -18.82 -0.54
CA ILE A 270 -4.31 -18.25 -1.76
C ILE A 270 -5.80 -18.60 -1.86
N GLN A 271 -6.14 -19.88 -1.71
CA GLN A 271 -7.53 -20.37 -1.75
C GLN A 271 -8.41 -19.71 -0.69
N ARG A 272 -7.87 -19.47 0.51
CA ARG A 272 -8.58 -18.71 1.54
C ARG A 272 -8.85 -17.26 1.14
N ALA A 273 -7.86 -16.57 0.57
CA ALA A 273 -8.03 -15.19 0.12
C ALA A 273 -9.06 -15.07 -1.01
N LEU A 274 -9.05 -16.03 -1.94
CA LEU A 274 -10.02 -16.11 -3.02
C LEU A 274 -11.44 -16.38 -2.51
N LYS A 275 -11.60 -17.35 -1.61
CA LYS A 275 -12.89 -17.67 -0.96
C LYS A 275 -13.47 -16.48 -0.19
N GLU A 276 -12.63 -15.74 0.51
CA GLU A 276 -13.03 -14.53 1.27
C GLU A 276 -13.15 -13.28 0.37
N ARG A 277 -12.85 -13.38 -0.93
CA ARG A 277 -12.82 -12.27 -1.90
C ARG A 277 -12.02 -11.05 -1.42
N VAL A 278 -10.84 -11.31 -0.87
CA VAL A 278 -9.93 -10.27 -0.39
C VAL A 278 -8.63 -10.24 -1.19
N ALA A 279 -7.98 -9.07 -1.21
CA ALA A 279 -6.64 -8.96 -1.77
C ALA A 279 -5.60 -9.65 -0.86
N LEU A 280 -4.56 -10.23 -1.48
CA LEU A 280 -3.45 -10.92 -0.83
C LEU A 280 -2.14 -10.58 -1.56
N ILE A 281 -1.09 -10.30 -0.79
CA ILE A 281 0.28 -10.32 -1.29
C ILE A 281 1.01 -11.50 -0.64
N LEU A 282 1.44 -12.47 -1.43
CA LEU A 282 2.28 -13.57 -1.00
C LEU A 282 3.69 -13.36 -1.53
N GLU A 283 4.68 -13.21 -0.64
CA GLU A 283 6.07 -12.96 -1.00
C GLU A 283 6.99 -14.08 -0.51
N GLY A 284 8.02 -14.41 -1.29
CA GLY A 284 8.98 -15.41 -0.85
C GLY A 284 9.78 -16.09 -1.94
N ILE A 285 10.82 -16.82 -1.56
CA ILE A 285 11.61 -17.60 -2.51
C ILE A 285 10.85 -18.83 -3.04
N HIS A 286 9.87 -19.32 -2.28
CA HIS A 286 9.01 -20.44 -2.69
C HIS A 286 7.83 -19.99 -3.55
N VAL A 287 7.69 -18.68 -3.83
CA VAL A 287 6.74 -18.19 -4.82
C VAL A 287 7.29 -18.54 -6.20
N HIS A 288 6.91 -19.72 -6.68
CA HIS A 288 7.36 -20.32 -7.91
C HIS A 288 6.25 -20.29 -8.97
N PRO A 289 6.57 -20.17 -10.28
CA PRO A 289 5.58 -20.27 -11.36
C PRO A 289 4.60 -21.44 -11.22
N ALA A 290 5.09 -22.58 -10.73
CA ALA A 290 4.28 -23.78 -10.50
C ALA A 290 3.08 -23.56 -9.54
N LEU A 291 3.13 -22.54 -8.66
CA LEU A 291 2.00 -22.19 -7.80
C LEU A 291 0.74 -21.84 -8.61
N LEU A 292 0.92 -21.29 -9.81
CA LEU A 292 -0.19 -20.91 -10.69
C LEU A 292 -0.99 -22.12 -11.20
N ASN A 293 -0.41 -23.32 -11.15
CA ASN A 293 -1.09 -24.55 -11.55
C ASN A 293 -2.13 -25.01 -10.52
N TYR A 294 -2.00 -24.56 -9.26
CA TYR A 294 -2.91 -24.91 -8.16
C TYR A 294 -4.02 -23.88 -7.96
N ILE A 295 -4.08 -22.84 -8.80
CA ILE A 295 -5.12 -21.83 -8.75
C ILE A 295 -6.08 -22.07 -9.90
N ASP A 296 -7.36 -22.27 -9.59
CA ASP A 296 -8.38 -22.48 -10.63
C ASP A 296 -8.56 -21.19 -11.44
N ARG A 297 -8.22 -21.26 -12.73
CA ARG A 297 -8.33 -20.13 -13.66
C ARG A 297 -9.77 -19.68 -13.91
N ARG A 298 -10.77 -20.47 -13.51
CA ARG A 298 -12.20 -20.11 -13.56
C ARG A 298 -12.58 -19.14 -12.45
N GLU A 299 -11.77 -19.02 -11.41
CA GLU A 299 -12.04 -18.07 -10.34
C GLU A 299 -11.93 -16.64 -10.87
N ASP A 300 -12.95 -15.84 -10.55
CA ASP A 300 -13.01 -14.45 -11.00
C ASP A 300 -12.08 -13.55 -10.16
N ALA A 301 -10.78 -13.75 -10.34
CA ALA A 301 -9.72 -13.06 -9.63
C ALA A 301 -8.70 -12.45 -10.60
N ILE A 302 -7.82 -11.62 -10.04
CA ILE A 302 -6.65 -11.09 -10.75
C ILE A 302 -5.41 -11.63 -10.03
N ILE A 303 -4.65 -12.49 -10.71
CA ILE A 303 -3.49 -13.17 -10.15
C ILE A 303 -2.26 -12.71 -10.90
N ILE A 304 -1.31 -12.14 -10.16
CA ILE A 304 -0.19 -11.41 -10.75
C ILE A 304 1.12 -11.96 -10.19
N PRO A 305 1.77 -12.90 -10.90
CA PRO A 305 3.10 -13.36 -10.56
C PRO A 305 4.17 -12.37 -11.02
N ILE A 306 5.12 -12.06 -10.15
CA ILE A 306 6.32 -11.28 -10.47
C ILE A 306 7.56 -11.93 -9.87
N MET A 307 8.69 -11.80 -10.55
CA MET A 307 10.00 -12.25 -10.05
C MET A 307 10.89 -11.03 -9.78
N LEU A 308 11.25 -10.79 -8.52
CA LEU A 308 12.17 -9.73 -8.14
C LEU A 308 13.61 -10.24 -8.11
N ALA A 309 14.52 -9.47 -8.72
CA ALA A 309 15.94 -9.80 -8.76
C ALA A 309 16.84 -8.58 -8.59
N VAL A 310 18.07 -8.84 -8.14
CA VAL A 310 19.17 -7.86 -8.17
C VAL A 310 20.18 -8.38 -9.19
N LEU A 311 20.27 -7.69 -10.33
CA LEU A 311 21.01 -8.17 -11.49
C LEU A 311 22.53 -8.01 -11.36
N LYS A 312 22.99 -7.17 -10.42
CA LYS A 312 24.42 -6.95 -10.15
C LYS A 312 24.85 -7.74 -8.91
N GLN A 313 25.85 -8.62 -9.08
CA GLN A 313 26.40 -9.45 -8.00
C GLN A 313 26.85 -8.62 -6.79
N ASP A 314 27.63 -7.55 -7.03
CA ASP A 314 28.15 -6.66 -5.98
C ASP A 314 27.04 -6.03 -5.15
N ASN A 315 25.93 -5.65 -5.78
CA ASN A 315 24.78 -5.05 -5.10
C ASN A 315 24.08 -6.07 -4.20
N LEU A 316 23.86 -7.29 -4.70
CA LEU A 316 23.26 -8.36 -3.91
C LEU A 316 24.17 -8.75 -2.74
N GLN A 317 25.47 -8.86 -2.97
CA GLN A 317 26.45 -9.17 -1.92
C GLN A 317 26.46 -8.11 -0.81
N LYS A 318 26.43 -6.81 -1.16
CA LYS A 318 26.30 -5.70 -0.20
C LYS A 318 25.01 -5.82 0.62
N ARG A 319 23.86 -6.12 -0.01
CA ARG A 319 22.57 -6.29 0.67
C ARG A 319 22.58 -7.47 1.65
N LEU A 320 23.20 -8.59 1.27
CA LEU A 320 23.33 -9.77 2.12
C LEU A 320 24.24 -9.50 3.32
N ARG A 321 25.35 -8.76 3.14
CA ARG A 321 26.22 -8.32 4.24
C ARG A 321 25.50 -7.39 5.21
N GLY A 322 24.76 -6.40 4.70
CA GLY A 322 23.99 -5.46 5.53
C GLY A 322 22.91 -6.14 6.37
N ARG A 323 22.27 -7.20 5.85
CA ARG A 323 21.35 -8.06 6.62
C ARG A 323 22.06 -8.88 7.69
N GLY A 324 23.27 -9.37 7.39
CA GLY A 324 24.10 -10.13 8.32
C GLY A 324 24.60 -9.31 9.52
N GLN A 325 24.76 -7.99 9.39
CA GLN A 325 25.20 -7.14 10.51
C GLN A 325 24.15 -6.99 11.64
N LEU A 326 22.89 -7.37 11.39
CA LEU A 326 21.82 -7.42 12.41
C LEU A 326 21.77 -8.76 13.15
N ALA A 327 22.61 -9.75 12.79
CA ALA A 327 22.74 -11.03 13.49
C ALA A 327 24.23 -11.34 13.71
N PRO A 328 24.75 -11.29 14.95
CA PRO A 328 26.19 -11.36 15.18
C PRO A 328 26.77 -12.73 14.82
N GLU A 329 28.01 -12.69 14.32
CA GLU A 329 28.94 -13.78 14.02
C GLU A 329 28.71 -14.58 12.72
N ARG A 330 29.71 -14.55 11.81
CA ARG A 330 30.37 -15.74 11.20
C ARG A 330 31.34 -15.40 10.05
N ASP A 331 32.42 -16.19 10.00
CA ASP A 331 33.57 -16.16 9.07
C ASP A 331 33.31 -15.74 7.61
N SER A 332 34.20 -14.88 7.10
CA SER A 332 34.19 -14.33 5.73
C SER A 332 34.20 -15.39 4.61
N LYS A 333 34.91 -16.52 4.79
CA LYS A 333 34.97 -17.62 3.80
C LYS A 333 33.64 -18.35 3.62
N LYS A 334 32.89 -18.58 4.71
CA LYS A 334 31.56 -19.22 4.64
C LYS A 334 30.57 -18.31 3.92
N HIS A 335 30.67 -16.99 4.12
CA HIS A 335 29.81 -16.00 3.49
C HIS A 335 29.96 -15.97 1.96
N LEU A 336 31.19 -16.04 1.43
CA LEU A 336 31.45 -16.11 -0.02
C LEU A 336 30.87 -17.38 -0.65
N SER A 337 31.12 -18.55 -0.05
CA SER A 337 30.57 -19.81 -0.57
C SER A 337 29.03 -19.88 -0.54
N ASN A 338 28.37 -19.15 0.37
CA ASN A 338 26.92 -19.04 0.40
C ASN A 338 26.41 -18.13 -0.73
N PHE A 339 27.16 -17.09 -1.07
CA PHE A 339 26.81 -16.15 -2.13
C PHE A 339 26.71 -16.86 -3.48
N ASP A 340 27.70 -17.68 -3.84
CA ASP A 340 27.70 -18.40 -5.13
C ASP A 340 26.47 -19.31 -5.27
N ARG A 341 26.09 -20.00 -4.18
CA ARG A 341 24.88 -20.83 -4.12
C ARG A 341 23.59 -19.99 -4.23
N ILE A 342 23.53 -18.83 -3.57
CA ILE A 342 22.39 -17.91 -3.68
C ILE A 342 22.29 -17.35 -5.10
N TRP A 343 23.43 -17.04 -5.73
CA TRP A 343 23.49 -16.52 -7.10
C TRP A 343 23.06 -17.58 -8.12
N SER A 344 23.57 -18.80 -8.01
CA SER A 344 23.14 -19.95 -8.83
C SER A 344 21.63 -20.19 -8.71
N LEU A 345 21.10 -20.18 -7.48
CA LEU A 345 19.66 -20.28 -7.26
C LEU A 345 18.88 -19.10 -7.88
N GLN A 346 19.43 -17.88 -7.85
CA GLN A 346 18.81 -16.74 -8.53
C GLN A 346 18.76 -16.96 -10.04
N SER A 347 19.85 -17.40 -10.66
CA SER A 347 19.91 -17.73 -12.09
C SER A 347 18.85 -18.76 -12.46
N PHE A 348 18.70 -19.81 -11.64
CA PHE A 348 17.66 -20.82 -11.81
C PHE A 348 16.25 -20.20 -11.75
N LEU A 349 15.94 -19.40 -10.72
CA LEU A 349 14.61 -18.77 -10.58
C LEU A 349 14.30 -17.78 -11.72
N LEU A 350 15.30 -17.05 -12.20
CA LEU A 350 15.15 -16.14 -13.33
C LEU A 350 14.87 -16.90 -14.62
N SER A 351 15.56 -18.03 -14.85
CA SER A 351 15.31 -18.91 -16.00
C SER A 351 13.90 -19.52 -15.95
N GLU A 352 13.44 -19.95 -14.76
CA GLU A 352 12.06 -20.42 -14.57
C GLU A 352 11.03 -19.33 -14.83
N ALA A 353 11.27 -18.10 -14.36
CA ALA A 353 10.38 -16.97 -14.62
C ALA A 353 10.28 -16.65 -16.11
N ASP A 354 11.41 -16.58 -16.82
CA ASP A 354 11.46 -16.32 -18.26
C ASP A 354 10.72 -17.41 -19.07
N ARG A 355 10.99 -18.70 -18.76
CA ARG A 355 10.29 -19.85 -19.40
C ARG A 355 8.78 -19.78 -19.25
N ASN A 356 8.29 -19.29 -18.11
CA ASN A 356 6.86 -19.17 -17.81
C ASN A 356 6.28 -17.78 -18.13
N ARG A 357 7.04 -16.89 -18.79
CA ARG A 357 6.65 -15.52 -19.14
C ARG A 357 6.20 -14.67 -17.94
N ILE A 358 6.82 -14.91 -16.78
CA ILE A 358 6.60 -14.11 -15.58
C ILE A 358 7.50 -12.87 -15.63
N PRO A 359 6.95 -11.65 -15.43
CA PRO A 359 7.75 -10.43 -15.42
C PRO A 359 8.88 -10.48 -14.40
N ILE A 360 10.10 -10.22 -14.87
CA ILE A 360 11.29 -10.05 -14.04
C ILE A 360 11.52 -8.56 -13.79
N ILE A 361 11.48 -8.15 -12.52
CA ILE A 361 11.63 -6.76 -12.09
C ILE A 361 12.97 -6.59 -11.37
N ALA A 362 13.83 -5.75 -11.95
CA ALA A 362 15.13 -5.43 -11.37
C ALA A 362 14.97 -4.44 -10.22
N ASN A 363 15.37 -4.85 -9.01
CA ASN A 363 15.28 -4.03 -7.82
C ASN A 363 16.62 -3.36 -7.48
N ASP A 364 17.15 -2.55 -8.41
CA ASP A 364 18.32 -1.71 -8.14
C ASP A 364 17.93 -0.40 -7.43
N ASP A 365 16.72 0.09 -7.68
CA ASP A 365 16.13 1.32 -7.16
C ASP A 365 14.70 1.00 -6.67
N LYS A 366 14.40 1.32 -5.41
CA LYS A 366 13.15 0.89 -4.75
C LYS A 366 11.94 1.53 -5.41
N GLU A 367 12.00 2.82 -5.70
CA GLU A 367 10.91 3.61 -6.29
C GLU A 367 10.60 3.12 -7.70
N LYS A 368 11.63 2.90 -8.52
CA LYS A 368 11.47 2.36 -9.89
C LYS A 368 10.93 0.94 -9.88
N ALA A 369 11.45 0.07 -9.02
CA ALA A 369 10.95 -1.31 -8.91
C ALA A 369 9.49 -1.33 -8.47
N THR A 370 9.12 -0.50 -7.48
CA THR A 370 7.73 -0.36 -7.04
C THR A 370 6.83 0.12 -8.18
N ALA A 371 7.25 1.14 -8.94
CA ALA A 371 6.50 1.63 -10.08
C ALA A 371 6.33 0.56 -11.17
N GLN A 372 7.34 -0.27 -11.42
CA GLN A 372 7.26 -1.40 -12.35
C GLN A 372 6.29 -2.48 -11.87
N VAL A 373 6.27 -2.79 -10.56
CA VAL A 373 5.27 -3.71 -9.98
C VAL A 373 3.87 -3.15 -10.17
N MET A 374 3.63 -1.89 -9.79
CA MET A 374 2.33 -1.24 -9.97
C MET A 374 1.89 -1.23 -11.43
N LYS A 375 2.82 -1.00 -12.36
CA LYS A 375 2.54 -1.09 -13.79
C LYS A 375 2.13 -2.51 -14.21
N ALA A 376 2.87 -3.54 -13.81
CA ALA A 376 2.51 -4.93 -14.09
C ALA A 376 1.12 -5.31 -13.55
N ILE A 377 0.75 -4.73 -12.40
CA ILE A 377 -0.59 -4.89 -11.82
C ILE A 377 -1.66 -4.32 -12.73
N ILE A 378 -1.48 -3.06 -13.15
CA ILE A 378 -2.44 -2.35 -14.02
C ILE A 378 -2.52 -3.00 -15.40
N ASP A 379 -1.38 -3.37 -16.00
CA ASP A 379 -1.33 -4.03 -17.31
C ASP A 379 -2.14 -5.35 -17.28
N SER A 380 -2.06 -6.12 -16.19
CA SER A 380 -2.86 -7.35 -16.01
C SER A 380 -4.36 -7.08 -15.82
N MET A 381 -4.73 -5.96 -15.18
CA MET A 381 -6.13 -5.53 -15.09
C MET A 381 -6.66 -5.09 -16.45
N GLU A 382 -5.82 -4.43 -17.25
CA GLU A 382 -6.18 -3.90 -18.57
C GLU A 382 -6.48 -5.00 -19.59
N GLU A 383 -5.79 -6.15 -19.54
CA GLU A 383 -6.04 -7.29 -20.45
C GLU A 383 -7.51 -7.76 -20.45
N LYS A 384 -8.21 -7.60 -19.32
CA LYS A 384 -9.62 -7.99 -19.16
C LYS A 384 -10.58 -6.80 -19.27
N PHE A 385 -10.07 -5.59 -19.50
CA PHE A 385 -10.85 -4.36 -19.48
C PHE A 385 -11.33 -3.96 -20.87
N THR A 386 -12.66 -3.94 -21.07
CA THR A 386 -13.30 -3.44 -22.30
C THR A 386 -14.17 -2.20 -22.06
N GLY A 387 -14.17 -1.67 -20.83
CA GLY A 387 -15.11 -0.64 -20.39
C GLY A 387 -14.88 0.72 -21.07
N LYS A 388 -15.97 1.42 -21.35
CA LYS A 388 -15.94 2.85 -21.75
C LYS A 388 -16.08 3.75 -20.52
N PRO A 389 -15.61 5.01 -20.57
CA PRO A 389 -15.80 5.95 -19.45
C PRO A 389 -17.25 6.07 -18.98
N SER A 390 -18.22 5.99 -19.91
CA SER A 390 -19.65 6.02 -19.63
C SER A 390 -20.14 4.80 -18.82
N GLU A 391 -19.48 3.65 -18.96
CA GLU A 391 -19.82 2.40 -18.27
C GLU A 391 -19.20 2.37 -16.87
N VAL A 392 -17.95 2.84 -16.74
CA VAL A 392 -17.20 2.84 -15.47
C VAL A 392 -17.74 3.88 -14.48
N PHE A 393 -18.02 5.09 -14.97
CA PHE A 393 -18.45 6.20 -14.13
C PHE A 393 -19.97 6.41 -14.15
N GLY A 394 -20.69 5.83 -15.12
CA GLY A 394 -22.10 6.14 -15.36
C GLY A 394 -22.29 7.52 -15.99
N TYR A 395 -23.45 7.73 -16.62
CA TYR A 395 -23.95 9.09 -16.81
C TYR A 395 -24.61 9.49 -15.49
N GLY A 396 -24.10 10.55 -14.85
CA GLY A 396 -24.86 11.22 -13.81
C GLY A 396 -26.26 11.51 -14.33
N ARG A 397 -27.29 11.15 -13.56
CA ARG A 397 -28.66 11.55 -13.87
C ARG A 397 -28.79 13.06 -13.75
#